data_AF-A0A7J9EQP0-F1
#
_entry.id   AF-A0A7J9EQP0-F1
#
_cell.length_a   1.000
_cell.length_b   1.000
_cell.length_c   1.000
_cell.angle_alpha   90.00
_cell.angle_beta   90.00
_cell.angle_gamma   90.00
#
_symmetry.space_group_name_H-M   'P 1'
#
loop_
_entity.id
_entity.type
_entity.pdbx_description
1 polymer ?
#
loop_
_entity_poly.entity_id
_entity_poly.type
_entity_poly.pdbx_seq_one_letter_code
_entity_poly.pdbx_strand_id
1 'polypeptide(L)'
;MVMLVYKNGSLTREDVRNCYAEKSWDVFNKFLEQTPPLNGGKIGFYYKDHEILPPMPVGFHRYILQNFNGETLDGLNLQEVQEFDPPSEVRALIEGQFLSMRAHAERFGMPSPPKRIIATGGASANKSILSSIASIFGCDIYTVQRPDSASLGAALRAAHGWLCNKRGSFVPMSCMYKDLDKTSLSCKLSMAAEDQKLVSKYALLMKKRMELENNLIKKLGRY
;
A
#
# COMPACT_ATOMS: atom_id res chain seq x y z
N MET A 1 -16.39 11.25 0.27
CA MET A 1 -15.22 10.67 0.96
C MET A 1 -15.19 9.19 0.65
N VAL A 2 -14.09 8.67 0.10
CA VAL A 2 -13.96 7.24 -0.23
C VAL A 2 -13.07 6.59 0.83
N MET A 3 -13.47 5.43 1.33
CA MET A 3 -12.67 4.61 2.23
C MET A 3 -12.57 3.22 1.64
N LEU A 4 -11.34 2.77 1.38
CA LEU A 4 -11.04 1.43 0.90
C LEU A 4 -10.56 0.59 2.08
N VAL A 5 -11.18 -0.56 2.30
CA VAL A 5 -10.92 -1.41 3.46
C VAL A 5 -10.43 -2.76 2.98
N TYR A 6 -9.31 -3.19 3.57
CA TYR A 6 -8.67 -4.48 3.29
C TYR A 6 -8.63 -5.30 4.58
N LYS A 7 -9.11 -6.54 4.50
CA LYS A 7 -9.10 -7.49 5.61
C LYS A 7 -7.71 -8.07 5.83
N ASN A 8 -7.00 -8.41 4.75
CA ASN A 8 -5.72 -9.11 4.79
C ASN A 8 -4.52 -8.16 4.91
N GLY A 9 -4.37 -7.57 6.10
CA GLY A 9 -3.31 -6.61 6.43
C GLY A 9 -2.14 -7.23 7.20
N SER A 10 -2.04 -6.89 8.50
CA SER A 10 -0.91 -7.26 9.36
C SER A 10 -0.80 -8.77 9.60
N LEU A 11 -1.91 -9.46 9.85
CA LEU A 11 -1.92 -10.90 10.12
C LEU A 11 -1.46 -11.73 8.93
N THR A 12 -1.71 -11.25 7.71
CA THR A 12 -1.19 -11.86 6.47
C THR A 12 0.31 -11.63 6.33
N ARG A 13 0.80 -10.42 6.66
CA ARG A 13 2.26 -10.16 6.70
C ARG A 13 2.97 -10.99 7.74
N GLU A 14 2.37 -11.15 8.92
CA GLU A 14 2.89 -12.02 9.97
C GLU A 14 2.89 -13.49 9.55
N ASP A 15 1.84 -13.94 8.85
CA ASP A 15 1.76 -15.31 8.31
C ASP A 15 2.92 -15.61 7.35
N VAL A 16 3.12 -14.75 6.36
CA VAL A 16 4.23 -14.89 5.39
C VAL A 16 5.58 -14.77 6.09
N ARG A 17 5.75 -13.86 7.06
CA ARG A 17 6.96 -13.78 7.88
C ARG A 17 7.22 -15.11 8.61
N ASN A 18 6.19 -15.72 9.16
CA ASN A 18 6.32 -16.95 9.94
C ASN A 18 6.66 -18.15 9.06
N CYS A 19 6.09 -18.23 7.87
CA CYS A 19 6.31 -19.32 6.92
C CYS A 19 7.63 -19.19 6.16
N TYR A 20 8.02 -17.96 5.78
CA TYR A 20 9.10 -17.73 4.83
C TYR A 20 10.30 -16.98 5.39
N ALA A 21 10.18 -16.25 6.50
CA ALA A 21 11.24 -15.38 7.01
C ALA A 21 11.63 -15.72 8.46
N GLU A 22 11.68 -17.01 8.80
CA GLU A 22 12.14 -17.49 10.12
C GLU A 22 11.42 -16.84 11.31
N LYS A 23 10.17 -16.39 11.11
CA LYS A 23 9.38 -15.62 12.11
C LYS A 23 10.05 -14.30 12.53
N SER A 24 11.02 -13.80 11.77
CA SER A 24 11.79 -12.59 12.05
C SER A 24 11.46 -11.46 11.08
N TRP A 25 11.14 -10.28 11.63
CA TRP A 25 10.96 -9.08 10.81
C TRP A 25 12.28 -8.60 10.19
N ASP A 26 13.43 -8.89 10.80
CA ASP A 26 14.74 -8.51 10.25
C ASP A 26 15.06 -9.33 9.00
N VAL A 27 14.76 -10.63 9.01
CA VAL A 27 14.89 -11.51 7.83
C VAL A 27 13.90 -11.09 6.75
N PHE A 28 12.66 -10.77 7.12
CA PHE A 28 11.65 -10.25 6.20
C PHE A 28 12.12 -8.96 5.50
N ASN A 29 12.73 -8.03 6.25
CA ASN A 29 13.26 -6.78 5.70
C ASN A 29 14.44 -7.04 4.76
N LYS A 30 15.37 -7.90 5.16
CA LYS A 30 16.49 -8.31 4.31
C LYS A 30 16.00 -8.89 2.97
N PHE A 31 14.94 -9.70 3.01
CA PHE A 31 14.33 -10.27 1.80
C PHE A 31 13.70 -9.20 0.90
N LEU A 32 13.01 -8.20 1.46
CA LEU A 32 12.52 -7.07 0.67
C LEU A 32 13.64 -6.26 0.03
N GLU A 33 14.73 -6.02 0.78
CA GLU A 33 15.84 -5.16 0.35
C GLU A 33 16.72 -5.83 -0.72
N GLN A 34 16.95 -7.15 -0.62
CA GLN A 34 17.76 -7.88 -1.59
C GLN A 34 16.98 -8.23 -2.87
N THR A 35 15.66 -8.33 -2.80
CA THR A 35 14.83 -8.73 -3.94
C THR A 35 14.57 -7.53 -4.83
N PRO A 36 14.95 -7.55 -6.12
CA PRO A 36 14.76 -6.41 -7.01
C PRO A 36 13.29 -5.98 -7.15
N PRO A 37 13.03 -4.68 -7.42
CA PRO A 37 11.70 -4.20 -7.78
C PRO A 37 11.01 -5.02 -8.86
N LEU A 38 9.68 -5.12 -8.77
CA LEU A 38 8.81 -5.89 -9.66
C LEU A 38 8.94 -7.42 -9.51
N ASN A 39 9.77 -7.89 -8.57
CA ASN A 39 9.91 -9.30 -8.20
C ASN A 39 10.16 -10.25 -9.38
N GLY A 40 10.86 -9.76 -10.42
CA GLY A 40 11.06 -10.52 -11.67
C GLY A 40 9.77 -10.96 -12.36
N GLY A 41 8.68 -10.20 -12.21
CA GLY A 41 7.36 -10.53 -12.77
C GLY A 41 6.52 -11.50 -11.95
N LYS A 42 6.95 -11.85 -10.72
CA LYS A 42 6.18 -12.71 -9.80
C LYS A 42 5.11 -11.89 -9.08
N ILE A 43 3.85 -12.23 -9.32
CA ILE A 43 2.66 -11.59 -8.74
C ILE A 43 2.01 -12.55 -7.76
N GLY A 44 1.70 -12.07 -6.55
CA GLY A 44 1.00 -12.85 -5.53
C GLY A 44 -0.26 -12.17 -5.02
N PHE A 45 -1.26 -12.99 -4.67
CA PHE A 45 -2.50 -12.63 -4.00
C PHE A 45 -2.59 -13.46 -2.71
N TYR A 46 -2.66 -12.80 -1.55
CA TYR A 46 -2.55 -13.45 -0.25
C TYR A 46 -3.79 -13.18 0.61
N TYR A 47 -4.86 -13.94 0.38
CA TYR A 47 -6.11 -13.82 1.13
C TYR A 47 -6.16 -14.89 2.22
N LYS A 48 -5.65 -14.55 3.41
CA LYS A 48 -5.67 -15.43 4.60
C LYS A 48 -7.08 -15.55 5.18
N ASP A 49 -7.83 -14.46 5.15
CA ASP A 49 -9.26 -14.37 5.44
C ASP A 49 -10.01 -13.94 4.17
N HIS A 50 -11.34 -14.06 4.18
CA HIS A 50 -12.20 -13.50 3.13
C HIS A 50 -11.91 -12.00 2.98
N GLU A 51 -11.45 -11.60 1.79
CA GLU A 51 -11.09 -10.23 1.49
C GLU A 51 -12.35 -9.38 1.26
N ILE A 52 -12.28 -8.11 1.65
CA ILE A 52 -13.35 -7.13 1.43
C ILE A 52 -13.19 -6.49 0.05
N LEU A 53 -11.96 -6.10 -0.31
CA LEU A 53 -11.65 -5.42 -1.55
C LEU A 53 -10.43 -6.05 -2.26
N PRO A 54 -10.65 -6.79 -3.36
CA PRO A 54 -11.94 -7.24 -3.89
C PRO A 54 -12.59 -8.31 -2.98
N PRO A 55 -13.91 -8.54 -3.09
CA PRO A 55 -14.56 -9.66 -2.41
C PRO A 55 -14.00 -10.98 -2.94
N MET A 56 -13.11 -11.62 -2.17
CA MET A 56 -12.42 -12.85 -2.56
C MET A 56 -12.46 -13.86 -1.41
N PRO A 57 -12.64 -15.16 -1.71
CA PRO A 57 -12.52 -16.20 -0.69
C PRO A 57 -11.08 -16.36 -0.22
N VAL A 58 -10.92 -17.08 0.89
CA VAL A 58 -9.60 -17.48 1.41
C VAL A 58 -8.85 -18.28 0.34
N GLY A 59 -7.60 -17.90 0.09
CA GLY A 59 -6.73 -18.55 -0.90
C GLY A 59 -5.51 -17.72 -1.24
N PHE A 60 -4.40 -18.41 -1.51
CA PHE A 60 -3.19 -17.80 -2.06
C PHE A 60 -3.07 -18.15 -3.54
N HIS A 61 -2.82 -17.15 -4.38
CA HIS A 61 -2.69 -17.30 -5.83
C HIS A 61 -1.40 -16.65 -6.30
N ARG A 62 -0.63 -17.37 -7.11
CA ARG A 62 0.73 -16.98 -7.51
C ARG A 62 0.91 -17.16 -9.00
N TYR A 63 1.46 -16.13 -9.62
CA TYR A 63 1.66 -16.09 -11.07
C TYR A 63 3.05 -15.55 -11.39
N ILE A 64 3.69 -16.12 -12.41
CA ILE A 64 4.95 -15.67 -12.97
C ILE A 64 4.69 -15.12 -14.37
N LEU A 65 5.07 -13.87 -14.60
CA LEU A 65 5.16 -13.30 -15.94
C LEU A 65 6.54 -13.62 -16.53
N GLN A 66 6.62 -14.65 -17.37
CA GLN A 66 7.87 -15.03 -18.01
C GLN A 66 8.34 -13.91 -18.95
N ASN A 67 9.64 -13.62 -18.95
CA ASN A 67 10.29 -12.56 -19.75
C ASN A 67 9.84 -11.13 -19.43
N PHE A 68 9.24 -10.88 -18.26
CA PHE A 68 8.87 -9.53 -17.86
C PHE A 68 10.10 -8.69 -17.49
N ASN A 69 10.35 -7.62 -18.27
CA ASN A 69 11.42 -6.65 -18.04
C ASN A 69 10.92 -5.28 -17.53
N GLY A 70 9.59 -5.15 -17.35
CA GLY A 70 8.93 -3.92 -16.93
C GLY A 70 8.70 -2.89 -18.03
N GLU A 71 8.89 -3.23 -19.30
CA GLU A 71 8.70 -2.29 -20.43
C GLU A 71 7.39 -2.53 -21.19
N THR A 72 7.01 -3.79 -21.39
CA THR A 72 5.79 -4.17 -22.10
C THR A 72 5.06 -5.34 -21.43
N LEU A 73 3.75 -5.44 -21.67
CA LEU A 73 2.92 -6.57 -21.30
C LEU A 73 2.67 -7.53 -22.48
N ASP A 74 3.09 -7.19 -23.68
CA ASP A 74 2.83 -7.95 -24.90
C ASP A 74 3.72 -9.20 -24.99
N GLY A 75 3.14 -10.32 -25.41
CA GLY A 75 3.89 -11.57 -25.61
C GLY A 75 4.37 -12.26 -24.32
N LEU A 76 3.90 -11.80 -23.15
CA LEU A 76 4.24 -12.44 -21.87
C LEU A 76 3.45 -13.74 -21.68
N ASN A 77 4.16 -14.81 -21.34
CA ASN A 77 3.55 -16.05 -20.89
C ASN A 77 3.28 -15.99 -19.40
N LEU A 78 2.04 -16.29 -19.02
CA LEU A 78 1.60 -16.37 -17.63
C LEU A 78 1.68 -17.81 -17.16
N GLN A 79 2.38 -18.04 -16.06
CA GLN A 79 2.45 -19.35 -15.41
C GLN A 79 1.89 -19.26 -14.00
N GLU A 80 0.84 -20.03 -13.69
CA GLU A 80 0.39 -20.23 -12.31
C GLU A 80 1.32 -21.23 -11.61
N VAL A 81 1.71 -20.92 -10.38
CA VAL A 81 2.60 -21.77 -9.56
C VAL A 81 2.03 -21.94 -8.17
N GLN A 82 2.45 -23.00 -7.46
CA GLN A 82 2.00 -23.24 -6.10
C GLN A 82 2.72 -22.34 -5.08
N GLU A 83 4.00 -22.05 -5.30
CA GLU A 83 4.87 -21.38 -4.35
C GLU A 83 6.05 -20.68 -5.05
N PHE A 84 6.58 -19.62 -4.44
CA PHE A 84 7.83 -18.96 -4.82
C PHE A 84 8.95 -19.25 -3.81
N ASP A 85 10.19 -18.87 -4.16
CA ASP A 85 11.26 -18.80 -3.19
C ASP A 85 10.94 -17.79 -2.06
N PRO A 86 11.45 -18.00 -0.82
CA PRO A 86 11.08 -17.18 0.33
C PRO A 86 11.25 -15.65 0.16
N PRO A 87 12.34 -15.15 -0.46
CA PRO A 87 12.46 -13.71 -0.74
C PRO A 87 11.36 -13.19 -1.68
N SER A 88 11.04 -13.97 -2.71
CA SER A 88 10.00 -13.62 -3.67
C SER A 88 8.59 -13.67 -3.09
N GLU A 89 8.31 -14.54 -2.11
CA GLU A 89 7.03 -14.55 -1.36
C GLU A 89 6.83 -13.25 -0.58
N VAL A 90 7.87 -12.84 0.15
CA VAL A 90 7.87 -11.61 0.93
C VAL A 90 7.65 -10.39 0.03
N ARG A 91 8.36 -10.34 -1.10
CA ARG A 91 8.21 -9.27 -2.09
C ARG A 91 6.84 -9.24 -2.75
N ALA A 92 6.35 -10.40 -3.21
CA ALA A 92 5.05 -10.54 -3.86
C ALA A 92 3.90 -10.10 -2.94
N LEU A 93 3.99 -10.39 -1.65
CA LEU A 93 3.01 -9.95 -0.66
C LEU A 93 2.94 -8.42 -0.56
N ILE A 94 4.08 -7.77 -0.36
CA ILE A 94 4.14 -6.32 -0.13
C ILE A 94 3.78 -5.55 -1.40
N GLU A 95 4.36 -5.93 -2.54
CA GLU A 95 3.98 -5.31 -3.82
C GLU A 95 2.52 -5.58 -4.16
N GLY A 96 2.04 -6.80 -3.93
CA GLY A 96 0.65 -7.19 -4.18
C GLY A 96 -0.36 -6.34 -3.38
N GLN A 97 -0.08 -6.10 -2.09
CA GLN A 97 -0.89 -5.24 -1.24
C GLN A 97 -0.93 -3.80 -1.77
N PHE A 98 0.24 -3.21 -2.05
CA PHE A 98 0.31 -1.80 -2.48
C PHE A 98 -0.17 -1.56 -3.91
N LEU A 99 0.07 -2.50 -4.84
CA LEU A 99 -0.47 -2.43 -6.20
C LEU A 99 -2.00 -2.53 -6.20
N SER A 100 -2.59 -3.37 -5.33
CA SER A 100 -4.05 -3.39 -5.14
C SER A 100 -4.57 -2.06 -4.62
N MET A 101 -3.94 -1.51 -3.58
CA MET A 101 -4.32 -0.21 -3.00
C MET A 101 -4.24 0.92 -4.03
N ARG A 102 -3.15 0.98 -4.81
CA ARG A 102 -2.95 1.97 -5.87
C ARG A 102 -4.04 1.87 -6.93
N ALA A 103 -4.26 0.67 -7.49
CA ALA A 103 -5.22 0.46 -8.55
C ALA A 103 -6.65 0.83 -8.13
N HIS A 104 -7.07 0.39 -6.94
CA HIS A 104 -8.40 0.72 -6.44
C HIS A 104 -8.54 2.22 -6.11
N ALA A 105 -7.52 2.86 -5.55
CA ALA A 105 -7.57 4.29 -5.27
C ALA A 105 -7.64 5.12 -6.57
N GLU A 106 -6.84 4.78 -7.60
CA GLU A 106 -6.88 5.42 -8.92
C GLU A 106 -8.27 5.27 -9.57
N ARG A 107 -8.89 4.09 -9.46
CA ARG A 107 -10.26 3.85 -9.96
C ARG A 107 -11.32 4.78 -9.34
N PHE A 108 -11.11 5.23 -8.11
CA PHE A 108 -11.98 6.20 -7.43
C PHE A 108 -11.53 7.66 -7.59
N GLY A 109 -10.60 7.93 -8.51
CA GLY A 109 -10.20 9.29 -8.89
C GLY A 109 -9.03 9.85 -8.08
N MET A 110 -8.28 9.04 -7.34
CA MET A 110 -7.02 9.49 -6.73
C MET A 110 -6.01 9.82 -7.84
N PRO A 111 -5.35 11.00 -7.81
CA PRO A 111 -4.27 11.31 -8.74
C PRO A 111 -3.11 10.32 -8.62
N SER A 112 -2.45 10.05 -9.74
CA SER A 112 -1.25 9.21 -9.81
C SER A 112 -0.10 9.98 -10.48
N PRO A 113 0.97 10.33 -9.74
CA PRO A 113 1.16 10.10 -8.30
C PRO A 113 0.27 11.03 -7.44
N PRO A 114 -0.10 10.62 -6.21
CA PRO A 114 -0.76 11.53 -5.27
C PRO A 114 0.25 12.53 -4.70
N LYS A 115 -0.25 13.64 -4.12
CA LYS A 115 0.63 14.69 -3.56
C LYS A 115 1.53 14.18 -2.43
N ARG A 116 1.01 13.32 -1.58
CA ARG A 116 1.71 12.66 -0.47
C ARG A 116 0.88 11.51 0.07
N ILE A 117 1.53 10.56 0.73
CA ILE A 117 0.87 9.53 1.55
C ILE A 117 1.29 9.72 3.00
N ILE A 118 0.35 9.55 3.93
CA ILE A 118 0.62 9.52 5.37
C ILE A 118 0.41 8.09 5.85
N ALA A 119 1.49 7.41 6.20
CA ALA A 119 1.47 6.06 6.74
C ALA A 119 1.35 6.11 8.28
N THR A 120 0.50 5.23 8.82
CA THR A 120 0.28 5.05 10.25
C THR A 120 0.11 3.56 10.58
N GLY A 121 0.06 3.22 11.87
CA GLY A 121 -0.02 1.86 12.37
C GLY A 121 1.33 1.15 12.41
N GLY A 122 1.36 -0.11 12.87
CA GLY A 122 2.63 -0.81 13.16
C GLY A 122 3.58 -0.92 11.96
N ALA A 123 3.07 -1.13 10.76
CA ALA A 123 3.89 -1.26 9.55
C ALA A 123 4.56 0.07 9.13
N SER A 124 4.08 1.24 9.60
CA SER A 124 4.70 2.51 9.27
C SER A 124 6.03 2.75 9.99
N ALA A 125 6.42 1.88 10.93
CA ALA A 125 7.76 1.88 11.53
C ALA A 125 8.80 1.15 10.67
N ASN A 126 8.37 0.38 9.67
CA ASN A 126 9.24 -0.44 8.83
C ASN A 126 9.65 0.30 7.56
N LYS A 127 10.92 0.70 7.48
CA LYS A 127 11.45 1.50 6.36
C LYS A 127 11.42 0.76 5.02
N SER A 128 11.65 -0.55 5.00
CA SER A 128 11.67 -1.35 3.77
C SER A 128 10.26 -1.44 3.15
N ILE A 129 9.22 -1.51 4.00
CA ILE A 129 7.81 -1.38 3.58
C ILE A 129 7.51 0.04 3.09
N LEU A 130 7.99 1.08 3.79
CA LEU A 130 7.79 2.47 3.38
C LEU A 130 8.46 2.82 2.04
N SER A 131 9.63 2.24 1.75
CA SER A 131 10.28 2.38 0.43
C SER A 131 9.42 1.74 -0.64
N SER A 132 8.91 0.52 -0.41
CA SER A 132 8.05 -0.16 -1.38
C SER A 132 6.80 0.66 -1.77
N ILE A 133 6.08 1.24 -0.79
CA ILE A 133 4.91 2.08 -1.09
C ILE A 133 5.31 3.40 -1.80
N ALA A 134 6.47 3.97 -1.46
CA ALA A 134 7.00 5.16 -2.14
C ALA A 134 7.27 4.89 -3.62
N SER A 135 7.95 3.79 -3.95
CA SER A 135 8.24 3.40 -5.34
C SER A 135 6.97 3.04 -6.11
N ILE A 136 5.99 2.40 -5.47
CA ILE A 136 4.76 1.95 -6.12
C ILE A 136 3.82 3.12 -6.39
N PHE A 137 3.62 4.03 -5.44
CA PHE A 137 2.73 5.19 -5.64
C PHE A 137 3.42 6.39 -6.30
N GLY A 138 4.76 6.45 -6.26
CA GLY A 138 5.55 7.53 -6.85
C GLY A 138 5.42 8.86 -6.11
N CYS A 139 5.27 8.83 -4.78
CA CYS A 139 5.10 10.04 -3.97
C CYS A 139 5.81 9.94 -2.61
N ASP A 140 6.02 11.08 -1.99
CA ASP A 140 6.59 11.18 -0.65
C ASP A 140 5.69 10.52 0.41
N ILE A 141 6.34 9.76 1.30
CA ILE A 141 5.70 9.07 2.40
C ILE A 141 6.06 9.76 3.71
N TYR A 142 5.02 10.21 4.40
CA TYR A 142 5.10 10.84 5.71
C TYR A 142 4.63 9.86 6.78
N THR A 143 5.19 9.98 7.97
CA THR A 143 4.70 9.28 9.16
C THR A 143 4.32 10.27 10.25
N VAL A 144 3.40 9.84 11.10
CA VAL A 144 2.97 10.58 12.30
C VAL A 144 3.38 9.81 13.53
N GLN A 145 3.82 10.51 14.57
CA GLN A 145 4.31 9.85 15.79
C GLN A 145 3.21 9.33 16.71
N ARG A 146 1.96 9.76 16.55
CA ARG A 146 0.88 9.48 17.50
C ARG A 146 -0.17 8.51 16.94
N PRO A 147 -0.59 7.50 17.73
CA PRO A 147 -1.66 6.59 17.36
C PRO A 147 -3.06 7.24 17.48
N ASP A 148 -3.21 8.31 18.27
CA ASP A 148 -4.51 8.89 18.67
C ASP A 148 -5.09 9.90 17.66
N SER A 149 -5.02 9.57 16.36
CA SER A 149 -5.43 10.48 15.28
C SER A 149 -6.89 10.91 15.37
N ALA A 150 -7.79 10.00 15.79
CA ALA A 150 -9.21 10.28 15.96
C ALA A 150 -9.48 11.28 17.10
N SER A 151 -8.91 11.04 18.28
CA SER A 151 -9.05 11.93 19.44
C SER A 151 -8.45 13.31 19.17
N LEU A 152 -7.28 13.37 18.53
CA LEU A 152 -6.65 14.61 18.11
C LEU A 152 -7.49 15.35 17.06
N GLY A 153 -8.04 14.63 16.09
CA GLY A 153 -8.95 15.18 15.09
C GLY A 153 -10.23 15.75 15.72
N ALA A 154 -10.80 15.07 16.72
CA ALA A 154 -11.97 15.55 17.45
C ALA A 154 -11.67 16.84 18.23
N ALA A 155 -10.55 16.90 18.95
CA ALA A 155 -10.09 18.09 19.65
C ALA A 155 -9.88 19.28 18.69
N LEU A 156 -9.28 19.01 17.52
CA LEU A 156 -9.10 20.03 16.48
C LEU A 156 -10.41 20.56 15.93
N ARG A 157 -11.40 19.68 15.69
CA ARG A 157 -12.73 20.09 15.22
C ARG A 157 -13.46 20.92 16.28
N ALA A 158 -13.32 20.59 17.56
CA ALA A 158 -13.88 21.38 18.66
C ALA A 158 -13.24 22.78 18.73
N ALA A 159 -11.91 22.87 18.64
CA ALA A 159 -11.18 24.13 18.60
C ALA A 159 -11.55 24.97 17.37
N HIS A 160 -11.76 24.33 16.21
CA HIS A 160 -12.22 24.98 14.99
C HIS A 160 -13.64 25.55 15.13
N GLY A 161 -14.56 24.81 15.76
CA GLY A 161 -15.91 25.28 16.08
C GLY A 161 -15.90 26.50 16.99
N TRP A 162 -15.06 26.49 18.04
CA TRP A 162 -14.87 27.65 18.92
C TRP A 162 -14.33 28.87 18.15
N LEU A 163 -13.35 28.68 17.25
CA LEU A 163 -12.79 29.75 16.45
C LEU A 163 -13.81 30.36 15.48
N CYS A 164 -14.63 29.54 14.83
CA CYS A 164 -15.72 30.01 13.98
C CYS A 164 -16.71 30.86 14.79
N ASN A 165 -17.12 30.38 15.97
CA ASN A 165 -18.02 31.11 16.87
C ASN A 165 -17.43 32.47 17.28
N LYS A 166 -16.15 32.50 17.66
CA LYS A 166 -15.46 33.74 18.05
C LYS A 166 -15.36 34.76 16.91
N ARG A 167 -15.24 34.31 15.66
CA ARG A 167 -15.20 35.18 14.47
C ARG A 167 -16.58 35.52 13.90
N GLY A 168 -17.65 34.94 14.43
CA GLY A 168 -19.00 35.08 13.90
C GLY A 168 -19.18 34.56 12.47
N SER A 169 -18.24 33.76 11.96
CA SER A 169 -18.25 33.27 10.58
C SER A 169 -17.39 32.01 10.43
N PHE A 170 -17.65 31.22 9.39
CA PHE A 170 -16.83 30.07 9.06
C PHE A 170 -15.40 30.50 8.70
N VAL A 171 -14.41 29.85 9.30
CA VAL A 171 -13.00 29.96 8.87
C VAL A 171 -12.54 28.66 8.23
N PRO A 172 -11.70 28.70 7.19
CA PRO A 172 -11.08 27.49 6.65
C PRO A 172 -10.29 26.73 7.71
N MET A 173 -10.37 25.40 7.70
CA MET A 173 -9.63 24.53 8.63
C MET A 173 -8.11 24.75 8.54
N SER A 174 -7.60 25.22 7.40
CA SER A 174 -6.20 25.60 7.22
C SER A 174 -5.72 26.66 8.22
N CYS A 175 -6.62 27.47 8.77
CA CYS A 175 -6.30 28.43 9.83
C CYS A 175 -5.87 27.76 11.14
N MET A 176 -6.26 26.50 11.37
CA MET A 176 -5.89 25.70 12.53
C MET A 176 -4.45 25.16 12.45
N TYR A 177 -3.82 25.25 11.27
CA TYR A 177 -2.54 24.62 10.95
C TYR A 177 -1.40 25.62 10.81
N LYS A 178 -1.47 26.79 11.47
CA LYS A 178 -0.32 27.70 11.54
C LYS A 178 0.74 27.08 12.47
N ASP A 179 2.00 27.09 12.05
CA ASP A 179 3.14 26.54 12.80
C ASP A 179 3.05 25.03 13.13
N LEU A 180 2.55 24.22 12.20
CA LEU A 180 2.42 22.75 12.34
C LEU A 180 3.68 22.06 12.88
N ASP A 181 4.86 22.53 12.48
CA ASP A 181 6.16 21.94 12.85
C ASP A 181 6.44 22.00 14.36
N LYS A 182 5.77 22.91 15.09
CA LYS A 182 5.87 23.05 16.55
C LYS A 182 4.76 22.32 17.31
N THR A 183 3.88 21.61 16.60
CA THR A 183 2.70 20.97 17.18
C THR A 183 2.75 19.46 17.05
N SER A 184 1.86 18.79 17.80
CA SER A 184 1.63 17.34 17.70
C SER A 184 1.00 16.89 16.35
N LEU A 185 0.76 17.83 15.44
CA LEU A 185 0.21 17.58 14.10
C LEU A 185 1.30 17.47 13.02
N SER A 186 2.56 17.62 13.40
CA SER A 186 3.68 17.50 12.47
C SER A 186 3.70 16.10 11.83
N CYS A 187 3.82 16.09 10.51
CA CYS A 187 4.04 14.89 9.71
C CYS A 187 5.51 14.91 9.29
N LYS A 188 6.27 13.87 9.63
CA LYS A 188 7.68 13.78 9.29
C LYS A 188 7.84 13.06 7.96
N LEU A 189 8.60 13.64 7.03
CA LEU A 189 9.01 12.93 5.82
C LEU A 189 9.83 11.71 6.23
N SER A 190 9.35 10.52 5.86
CA SER A 190 9.97 9.25 6.22
C SER A 190 10.62 8.56 5.03
N MET A 191 10.06 8.76 3.83
CA MET A 191 10.62 8.27 2.58
C MET A 191 10.29 9.27 1.47
N ALA A 192 11.28 9.63 0.65
CA ALA A 192 11.04 10.46 -0.53
C ALA A 192 10.55 9.59 -1.70
N ALA A 193 9.85 10.19 -2.65
CA ALA A 193 9.51 9.54 -3.90
C ALA A 193 10.78 9.09 -4.64
N GLU A 194 10.72 7.90 -5.24
CA GLU A 194 11.84 7.31 -6.00
C GLU A 194 11.74 7.61 -7.52
N ASP A 195 12.55 6.91 -8.32
CA ASP A 195 12.68 7.04 -9.77
C ASP A 195 11.33 6.93 -10.51
N GLN A 196 10.98 7.97 -11.26
CA GLN A 196 9.78 8.02 -12.11
C GLN A 196 9.70 6.88 -13.12
N LYS A 197 10.84 6.35 -13.58
CA LYS A 197 10.88 5.17 -14.45
C LYS A 197 10.29 3.96 -13.73
N LEU A 198 10.70 3.73 -12.48
CA LEU A 198 10.22 2.60 -11.69
C LEU A 198 8.70 2.71 -11.40
N VAL A 199 8.21 3.92 -11.10
CA VAL A 199 6.77 4.20 -10.93
C VAL A 199 5.97 3.80 -12.18
N SER A 200 6.54 4.04 -13.36
CA SER A 200 5.93 3.69 -14.66
C SER A 200 5.93 2.18 -14.89
N LYS A 201 7.01 1.48 -14.50
CA LYS A 201 7.06 0.01 -14.54
C LYS A 201 6.02 -0.63 -13.60
N TYR A 202 5.85 -0.07 -12.39
CA TYR A 202 4.79 -0.52 -11.50
C TYR A 202 3.39 -0.24 -12.04
N ALA A 203 3.19 0.86 -12.77
CA ALA A 203 1.90 1.11 -13.41
C ALA A 203 1.55 0.03 -14.45
N LEU A 204 2.54 -0.49 -15.19
CA LEU A 204 2.36 -1.63 -16.09
C LEU A 204 2.04 -2.91 -15.32
N LEU A 205 2.84 -3.24 -14.30
CA LEU A 205 2.61 -4.43 -13.48
C LEU A 205 1.24 -4.39 -12.77
N MET A 206 0.82 -3.21 -12.32
CA MET A 206 -0.49 -2.95 -11.71
C MET A 206 -1.62 -3.29 -12.67
N LYS A 207 -1.55 -2.85 -13.94
CA LYS A 207 -2.57 -3.19 -14.95
C LYS A 207 -2.70 -4.70 -15.12
N LYS A 208 -1.57 -5.42 -15.21
CA LYS A 208 -1.58 -6.88 -15.33
C LYS A 208 -2.14 -7.55 -14.09
N ARG A 209 -1.75 -7.09 -12.89
CA ARG A 209 -2.30 -7.57 -11.63
C ARG A 209 -3.82 -7.40 -11.58
N MET A 210 -4.38 -6.27 -12.04
CA MET A 210 -5.83 -6.05 -12.06
C MET A 210 -6.56 -6.95 -13.05
N GLU A 211 -5.94 -7.27 -14.19
CA GLU A 211 -6.47 -8.28 -15.11
C GLU A 211 -6.58 -9.64 -14.43
N LEU A 212 -5.52 -10.08 -13.74
CA LEU A 212 -5.49 -11.33 -12.98
C LEU A 212 -6.51 -11.33 -11.83
N GLU A 213 -6.63 -10.22 -11.12
CA GLU A 213 -7.61 -10.04 -10.04
C GLU A 213 -9.04 -10.21 -10.57
N ASN A 214 -9.38 -9.57 -11.70
CA ASN A 214 -10.69 -9.71 -12.33
C ASN A 214 -10.97 -11.16 -12.79
N ASN A 215 -9.95 -11.87 -13.29
CA ASN A 215 -10.08 -13.27 -13.67
C ASN A 215 -10.31 -14.16 -12.44
N LEU A 216 -9.61 -13.90 -11.33
CA LEU A 216 -9.81 -14.59 -10.06
C LEU A 216 -11.22 -14.34 -9.51
N ILE A 217 -11.72 -13.11 -9.55
CA ILE A 217 -13.09 -12.77 -9.14
C ILE A 217 -14.11 -13.51 -10.02
N LYS A 218 -13.91 -13.57 -11.34
CA LYS A 218 -14.81 -14.34 -12.23
C LYS A 218 -14.80 -15.84 -11.93
N LYS A 219 -13.64 -16.39 -11.55
CA LYS A 219 -13.44 -17.82 -11.29
C LYS A 219 -13.93 -18.24 -9.89
N LEU A 220 -13.71 -17.42 -8.88
CA LEU A 220 -13.84 -17.77 -7.45
C LEU A 220 -14.82 -16.87 -6.69
N GLY A 221 -15.21 -15.74 -7.28
CA GLY A 221 -16.15 -14.82 -6.69
C GLY A 221 -17.50 -15.49 -6.50
N ARG A 222 -18.05 -15.36 -5.28
CA ARG A 222 -19.42 -15.75 -4.98
C ARG A 222 -20.29 -14.52 -5.24
N TYR A 223 -21.14 -14.60 -6.27
CA TYR A 223 -22.22 -13.62 -6.48
C TYR A 223 -23.36 -13.90 -5.49
#